data_AF-A0A7S0HB14-F1
#
_entry.id   AF-A0A7S0HB14-F1
#
_cell.length_a   1.000
_cell.length_b   1.000
_cell.length_c   1.000
_cell.angle_alpha   90.00
_cell.angle_beta   90.00
_cell.angle_gamma   90.00
#
_symmetry.space_group_name_H-M   'P 1'
#
loop_
_entity.id
_entity.type
_entity.pdbx_description
1 polymer ?
#
loop_
_entity_poly.entity_id
_entity_poly.type
_entity_poly.pdbx_seq_one_letter_code
_entity_poly.pdbx_strand_id
1 'polypeptide(L)'
;GFVSPSILMGAALRPEVQRLNPQLRLVVLLREPMQRAYSVFQMVNSWSRVPGYKKTPFTSVVATLHASMHRTLQQRDWSRVPHAEWLNLLVTKQHASSALGAGIYQPILVEMARVHTRARMHIAISERVRANTTAEYARIFDFLGIGPLAHQPPSSGKDARENHDYKKTGHATLTNASLIVMWDLFQPLNELLYAFLDERIVEWEQWYTM
;
A
#
# COMPACT_ATOMS: atom_id res chain seq x y z
N GLY A 1 16.36 13.56 1.98
CA GLY A 1 14.97 13.17 2.25
C GLY A 1 14.96 11.99 3.20
N PHE A 2 13.97 11.90 4.09
CA PHE A 2 13.79 10.76 4.99
C PHE A 2 12.71 9.82 4.41
N VAL A 3 12.93 8.51 4.45
CA VAL A 3 11.98 7.51 3.96
C VAL A 3 11.64 6.56 5.12
N SER A 4 10.38 6.54 5.53
CA SER A 4 9.91 5.61 6.55
C SER A 4 8.48 5.17 6.25
N PRO A 5 8.29 3.92 5.77
CA PRO A 5 6.96 3.34 5.61
C PRO A 5 6.15 3.33 6.92
N SER A 6 6.83 3.35 8.06
CA SER A 6 6.21 3.35 9.39
C SER A 6 5.46 4.64 9.70
N ILE A 7 5.73 5.76 9.04
CA ILE A 7 4.93 7.00 9.20
C ILE A 7 3.50 6.77 8.67
N LEU A 8 3.36 6.00 7.59
CA LEU A 8 2.05 5.62 7.05
C LEU A 8 1.29 4.75 8.05
N MET A 9 1.96 3.81 8.70
CA MET A 9 1.30 2.84 9.57
C MET A 9 1.15 3.30 11.03
N GLY A 10 1.99 4.21 11.50
CA GLY A 10 2.03 4.69 12.88
C GLY A 10 1.13 5.89 13.11
N ALA A 11 -0.17 5.67 13.30
CA ALA A 11 -1.14 6.74 13.53
C ALA A 11 -0.75 7.69 14.69
N ALA A 12 -0.16 7.14 15.76
CA ALA A 12 0.31 7.90 16.91
C ALA A 12 1.46 8.87 16.59
N LEU A 13 2.25 8.62 15.54
CA LEU A 13 3.38 9.46 15.17
C LEU A 13 2.97 10.70 14.36
N ARG A 14 1.81 10.67 13.70
CA ARG A 14 1.41 11.72 12.76
C ARG A 14 1.24 13.10 13.43
N PRO A 15 0.53 13.24 14.58
CA PRO A 15 0.42 14.54 15.25
C PRO A 15 1.77 15.10 15.67
N GLU A 16 2.67 14.24 16.14
CA GLU A 16 4.00 14.63 16.59
C GLU A 16 4.88 15.10 15.43
N VAL A 17 4.85 14.39 14.30
CA VAL A 17 5.55 14.80 13.08
C VAL A 17 5.06 16.17 12.58
N GLN A 18 3.75 16.40 12.57
CA GLN A 18 3.18 17.69 12.18
C GLN A 18 3.50 18.81 13.16
N ARG A 19 3.56 18.51 14.47
CA ARG A 19 3.97 19.46 15.50
C ARG A 19 5.43 19.89 15.31
N LEU A 20 6.32 18.94 14.99
CA LEU A 20 7.75 19.20 14.79
C LEU A 20 8.04 19.94 13.50
N ASN A 21 7.33 19.62 12.41
CA ASN A 21 7.49 20.31 11.14
C ASN A 21 6.13 20.50 10.45
N PRO A 22 5.43 21.62 10.69
CA PRO A 22 4.13 21.85 10.09
C PRO A 22 4.21 22.07 8.57
N GLN A 23 5.37 22.44 8.02
CA GLN A 23 5.58 22.65 6.59
C GLN A 23 5.97 21.37 5.84
N LEU A 24 5.99 20.22 6.52
CA LEU A 24 6.37 18.95 5.92
C LEU A 24 5.50 18.64 4.70
N ARG A 25 6.16 18.28 3.60
CA ARG A 25 5.57 17.73 2.38
C ARG A 25 5.77 16.23 2.36
N LEU A 26 4.71 15.48 2.07
CA LEU A 26 4.70 14.02 2.06
C LEU A 26 4.55 13.50 0.65
N VAL A 27 5.42 12.57 0.26
CA VAL A 27 5.27 11.78 -0.96
C VAL A 27 4.85 10.38 -0.53
N VAL A 28 3.66 9.95 -0.96
CA VAL A 28 3.11 8.64 -0.66
C VAL A 28 3.08 7.83 -1.93
N LEU A 29 3.83 6.73 -1.96
CA LEU A 29 3.88 5.83 -3.10
C LEU A 29 2.93 4.66 -2.87
N LEU A 30 1.87 4.57 -3.69
CA LEU A 30 0.93 3.47 -3.71
C LEU A 30 1.35 2.42 -4.74
N ARG A 31 0.92 1.18 -4.58
CA ARG A 31 1.11 0.06 -5.53
C ARG A 31 -0.23 -0.67 -5.64
N GLU A 32 -0.45 -1.44 -6.69
CA GLU A 32 -1.63 -2.32 -6.75
C GLU A 32 -1.81 -3.09 -5.41
N PRO A 33 -2.97 -2.97 -4.73
CA PRO A 33 -3.21 -3.48 -3.38
C PRO A 33 -2.94 -4.96 -3.17
N MET A 34 -3.37 -5.83 -4.09
CA MET A 34 -3.17 -7.27 -3.95
C MET A 34 -1.69 -7.64 -4.02
N GLN A 35 -0.96 -7.05 -4.96
CA GLN A 35 0.49 -7.18 -5.06
C GLN A 35 1.20 -6.60 -3.86
N ARG A 36 0.74 -5.47 -3.32
CA ARG A 36 1.32 -4.89 -2.11
C ARG A 36 1.13 -5.85 -0.94
N ALA A 37 -0.06 -6.39 -0.77
CA ALA A 37 -0.34 -7.36 0.28
C ALA A 37 0.54 -8.61 0.15
N TYR A 38 0.59 -9.19 -1.04
CA TYR A 38 1.42 -10.35 -1.31
C TYR A 38 2.92 -10.06 -1.10
N SER A 39 3.39 -8.87 -1.48
CA SER A 39 4.76 -8.38 -1.22
C SER A 39 5.11 -8.43 0.26
N VAL A 40 4.24 -7.85 1.10
CA VAL A 40 4.48 -7.79 2.54
C VAL A 40 4.40 -9.18 3.15
N PHE A 41 3.49 -10.04 2.66
CA PHE A 41 3.44 -11.44 3.08
C PHE A 41 4.76 -12.15 2.78
N GLN A 42 5.30 -12.01 1.56
CA GLN A 42 6.58 -12.62 1.19
C GLN A 42 7.74 -12.08 2.03
N MET A 43 7.76 -10.77 2.28
CA MET A 43 8.75 -10.15 3.17
C MET A 43 8.68 -10.74 4.58
N VAL A 44 7.50 -10.78 5.20
CA VAL A 44 7.28 -11.36 6.53
C VAL A 44 7.63 -12.85 6.55
N ASN A 45 7.19 -13.60 5.54
CA ASN A 45 7.48 -15.02 5.44
C ASN A 45 8.97 -15.28 5.16
N SER A 46 9.72 -14.36 4.57
CA SER A 46 11.18 -14.49 4.45
C SER A 46 11.89 -14.40 5.81
N TRP A 47 11.28 -13.71 6.78
CA TRP A 47 11.77 -13.64 8.16
C TRP A 47 11.50 -14.93 8.95
N SER A 48 10.67 -15.85 8.43
CA SER A 48 10.47 -17.20 9.01
C SER A 48 11.72 -18.10 9.02
N ARG A 49 12.86 -17.61 8.53
CA ARG A 49 14.16 -18.27 8.73
C ARG A 49 14.59 -18.32 10.20
N VAL A 50 13.86 -17.65 11.10
CA VAL A 50 14.00 -17.82 12.55
C VAL A 50 13.60 -19.26 12.94
N PRO A 51 14.48 -20.03 13.62
CA PRO A 51 14.16 -21.38 14.08
C PRO A 51 12.84 -21.45 14.86
N GLY A 52 12.00 -22.44 14.54
CA GLY A 52 10.69 -22.64 15.20
C GLY A 52 9.51 -21.90 14.57
N TYR A 53 9.73 -21.03 13.57
CA TYR A 53 8.62 -20.38 12.87
C TYR A 53 7.96 -21.32 11.84
N LYS A 54 6.67 -21.59 12.01
CA LYS A 54 5.89 -22.39 11.03
C LYS A 54 5.43 -21.49 9.89
N LYS A 55 5.88 -21.77 8.66
CA LYS A 55 5.40 -21.07 7.47
C LYS A 55 3.91 -21.33 7.27
N THR A 56 3.13 -20.26 7.22
CA THR A 56 1.70 -20.32 6.87
C THR A 56 1.56 -20.13 5.36
N PRO A 57 0.88 -21.03 4.63
CA PRO A 57 0.59 -20.82 3.21
C PRO A 57 -0.21 -19.53 3.01
N PHE A 58 0.08 -18.79 1.94
CA PHE A 58 -0.63 -17.53 1.64
C PHE A 58 -2.15 -17.73 1.50
N THR A 59 -2.56 -18.85 0.91
CA THR A 59 -3.97 -19.25 0.78
C THR A 59 -4.69 -19.31 2.13
N SER A 60 -4.04 -19.83 3.18
CA SER A 60 -4.60 -19.87 4.52
C SER A 60 -4.75 -18.47 5.12
N VAL A 61 -3.79 -17.58 4.88
CA VAL A 61 -3.85 -16.18 5.33
C VAL A 61 -5.02 -15.45 4.68
N VAL A 62 -5.16 -15.58 3.36
CA VAL A 62 -6.25 -14.99 2.59
C VAL A 62 -7.61 -15.53 3.06
N ALA A 63 -7.74 -16.85 3.25
CA ALA A 63 -8.99 -17.45 3.71
C ALA A 63 -9.39 -16.99 5.12
N THR A 64 -8.45 -16.96 6.08
CA THR A 64 -8.71 -16.46 7.43
C THR A 64 -9.12 -15.00 7.42
N LEU A 65 -8.43 -14.16 6.64
CA LEU A 65 -8.80 -12.75 6.57
C LEU A 65 -10.13 -12.56 5.87
N HIS A 66 -10.39 -13.24 4.75
CA HIS A 66 -11.68 -13.16 4.07
C HIS A 66 -12.81 -13.52 5.03
N ALA A 67 -12.71 -14.62 5.78
CA ALA A 67 -13.72 -14.98 6.78
C ALA A 67 -13.90 -13.89 7.87
N SER A 68 -12.80 -13.24 8.29
CA SER A 68 -12.83 -12.18 9.31
C SER A 68 -13.39 -10.86 8.78
N MET A 69 -13.02 -10.49 7.55
CA MET A 69 -13.40 -9.22 6.92
C MET A 69 -14.73 -9.30 6.22
N HIS A 70 -15.15 -10.43 5.66
CA HIS A 70 -16.44 -10.59 4.99
C HIS A 70 -17.60 -10.22 5.92
N ARG A 71 -17.52 -10.62 7.20
CA ARG A 71 -18.49 -10.22 8.23
C ARG A 71 -18.51 -8.71 8.42
N THR A 72 -17.35 -8.07 8.45
CA THR A 72 -17.23 -6.61 8.61
C THR A 72 -17.64 -5.86 7.33
N LEU A 73 -17.34 -6.42 6.15
CA LEU A 73 -17.60 -5.87 4.81
C LEU A 73 -19.07 -5.84 4.46
N GLN A 74 -19.80 -6.90 4.79
CA GLN A 74 -21.22 -6.99 4.46
C GLN A 74 -22.12 -6.22 5.42
N GLN A 75 -21.64 -5.89 6.61
CA GLN A 75 -22.51 -5.41 7.70
C GLN A 75 -22.39 -3.90 7.98
N ARG A 76 -21.52 -3.16 7.28
CA ARG A 76 -21.24 -1.76 7.65
C ARG A 76 -21.11 -0.81 6.46
N ASP A 77 -21.64 0.39 6.67
CA ASP A 77 -21.24 1.58 5.93
C ASP A 77 -19.79 1.93 6.32
N TRP A 78 -18.85 1.60 5.45
CA TRP A 78 -17.41 1.75 5.69
C TRP A 78 -16.97 3.19 5.92
N SER A 79 -17.74 4.17 5.44
CA SER A 79 -17.51 5.58 5.75
C SER A 79 -17.66 5.88 7.25
N ARG A 80 -18.30 4.97 8.00
CA ARG A 80 -18.62 5.13 9.43
C ARG A 80 -17.81 4.22 10.37
N VAL A 81 -16.97 3.33 9.84
CA VAL A 81 -16.17 2.44 10.70
C VAL A 81 -15.11 3.27 11.45
N PRO A 82 -15.08 3.21 12.79
CA PRO A 82 -14.10 3.96 13.57
C PRO A 82 -12.67 3.60 13.15
N HIS A 83 -11.83 4.61 12.95
CA HIS A 83 -10.45 4.41 12.52
C HIS A 83 -9.63 3.48 13.41
N ALA A 84 -9.87 3.49 14.74
CA ALA A 84 -9.20 2.56 15.64
C ALA A 84 -9.48 1.09 15.30
N GLU A 85 -10.68 0.79 14.78
CA GLU A 85 -11.06 -0.55 14.35
C GLU A 85 -10.34 -0.94 13.06
N TRP A 86 -10.18 0.00 12.12
CA TRP A 86 -9.32 -0.18 10.95
C TRP A 86 -7.89 -0.52 11.37
N LEU A 87 -7.29 0.29 12.22
CA LEU A 87 -5.92 0.03 12.69
C LEU A 87 -5.82 -1.32 13.40
N ASN A 88 -6.81 -1.72 14.19
CA ASN A 88 -6.80 -3.04 14.82
C ASN A 88 -6.80 -4.16 13.77
N LEU A 89 -7.59 -4.04 12.69
CA LEU A 89 -7.55 -5.00 11.57
C LEU A 89 -6.16 -5.05 10.91
N LEU A 90 -5.51 -3.89 10.73
CA LEU A 90 -4.17 -3.77 10.12
C LEU A 90 -3.03 -4.25 11.04
N VAL A 91 -3.22 -4.16 12.36
CA VAL A 91 -2.18 -4.32 13.39
C VAL A 91 -2.37 -5.60 14.22
N THR A 92 -3.41 -6.40 13.97
CA THR A 92 -3.60 -7.67 14.70
C THR A 92 -2.30 -8.51 14.68
N LYS A 93 -1.89 -8.95 15.87
CA LYS A 93 -0.53 -9.47 16.19
C LYS A 93 -0.08 -10.73 15.43
N GLN A 94 -0.89 -11.25 14.51
CA GLN A 94 -0.45 -12.29 13.60
C GLN A 94 0.20 -11.64 12.38
N HIS A 95 1.52 -11.79 12.26
CA HIS A 95 2.35 -11.19 11.22
C HIS A 95 1.85 -11.39 9.77
N ALA A 96 1.02 -12.40 9.53
CA ALA A 96 0.43 -12.65 8.23
C ALA A 96 -0.76 -11.72 7.90
N SER A 97 -1.55 -11.32 8.90
CA SER A 97 -2.70 -10.42 8.71
C SER A 97 -2.27 -8.98 8.39
N SER A 98 -1.14 -8.54 8.94
CA SER A 98 -0.57 -7.21 8.64
C SER A 98 -0.12 -7.07 7.19
N ALA A 99 0.11 -8.18 6.48
CA ALA A 99 0.45 -8.16 5.07
C ALA A 99 -0.69 -7.57 4.23
N LEU A 100 -1.91 -8.07 4.43
CA LEU A 100 -3.08 -7.61 3.68
C LEU A 100 -3.44 -6.16 4.04
N GLY A 101 -3.24 -5.78 5.29
CA GLY A 101 -3.42 -4.41 5.71
C GLY A 101 -2.56 -3.39 4.95
N ALA A 102 -1.39 -3.79 4.46
CA ALA A 102 -0.52 -2.90 3.70
C ALA A 102 -1.10 -2.48 2.34
N GLY A 103 -2.13 -3.15 1.82
CA GLY A 103 -2.86 -2.77 0.61
C GLY A 103 -4.11 -1.90 0.87
N ILE A 104 -4.51 -1.68 2.13
CA ILE A 104 -5.72 -0.93 2.48
C ILE A 104 -5.35 0.55 2.68
N TYR A 105 -5.38 1.33 1.60
CA TYR A 105 -4.83 2.69 1.60
C TYR A 105 -5.78 3.78 2.10
N GLN A 106 -7.06 3.72 1.73
CA GLN A 106 -7.96 4.86 1.95
C GLN A 106 -8.07 5.29 3.42
N PRO A 107 -8.27 4.38 4.40
CA PRO A 107 -8.35 4.78 5.81
C PRO A 107 -7.05 5.42 6.29
N ILE A 108 -5.90 4.96 5.79
CA ILE A 108 -4.59 5.53 6.11
C ILE A 108 -4.49 6.96 5.58
N LEU A 109 -4.86 7.18 4.32
CA LEU A 109 -4.76 8.48 3.67
C LEU A 109 -5.73 9.52 4.24
N VAL A 110 -6.96 9.13 4.59
CA VAL A 110 -7.92 10.02 5.27
C VAL A 110 -7.35 10.56 6.57
N GLU A 111 -6.67 9.70 7.32
CA GLU A 111 -6.14 10.07 8.63
C GLU A 111 -4.86 10.90 8.51
N MET A 112 -4.06 10.65 7.49
CA MET A 112 -2.99 11.57 7.12
C MET A 112 -3.55 12.94 6.75
N ALA A 113 -4.66 12.97 6.00
CA ALA A 113 -5.31 14.21 5.57
C ALA A 113 -5.93 15.03 6.73
N ARG A 114 -6.21 14.39 7.88
CA ARG A 114 -6.63 15.10 9.10
C ARG A 114 -5.53 15.92 9.75
N VAL A 115 -4.27 15.53 9.53
CA VAL A 115 -3.09 16.13 10.16
C VAL A 115 -2.31 16.99 9.16
N HIS A 116 -2.25 16.55 7.90
CA HIS A 116 -1.61 17.25 6.80
C HIS A 116 -2.66 17.65 5.77
N THR A 117 -2.64 18.88 5.30
CA THR A 117 -3.57 19.28 4.23
C THR A 117 -3.30 18.47 2.96
N ARG A 118 -4.34 18.21 2.15
CA ARG A 118 -4.20 17.48 0.88
C ARG A 118 -3.12 18.07 -0.04
N ALA A 119 -2.98 19.40 -0.05
CA ALA A 119 -1.96 20.13 -0.81
C ALA A 119 -0.52 19.86 -0.36
N ARG A 120 -0.31 19.30 0.84
CA ARG A 120 0.98 18.86 1.36
C ARG A 120 1.24 17.36 1.17
N MET A 121 0.39 16.68 0.40
CA MET A 121 0.53 15.27 0.08
C MET A 121 0.55 15.07 -1.44
N HIS A 122 1.62 14.49 -1.94
CA HIS A 122 1.70 13.97 -3.30
C HIS A 122 1.50 12.46 -3.27
N ILE A 123 0.52 11.98 -4.03
CA ILE A 123 0.24 10.55 -4.16
C ILE A 123 0.82 10.10 -5.49
N ALA A 124 1.86 9.27 -5.44
CA ALA A 124 2.48 8.67 -6.61
C ALA A 124 2.01 7.22 -6.75
N ILE A 125 1.85 6.76 -7.99
CA ILE A 125 1.48 5.37 -8.30
C ILE A 125 2.72 4.63 -8.79
N SER A 126 3.09 3.55 -8.12
CA SER A 126 4.31 2.76 -8.40
C SER A 126 4.34 2.29 -9.85
N GLU A 127 3.20 1.89 -10.39
CA GLU A 127 3.06 1.45 -11.78
C GLU A 127 3.40 2.59 -12.76
N ARG A 128 2.95 3.83 -12.49
CA ARG A 128 3.30 5.02 -13.29
C ARG A 128 4.78 5.35 -13.18
N VAL A 129 5.34 5.30 -11.97
CA VAL A 129 6.77 5.57 -11.73
C VAL A 129 7.64 4.59 -12.50
N ARG A 130 7.23 3.32 -12.61
CA ARG A 130 7.94 2.32 -13.42
C ARG A 130 7.77 2.55 -14.92
N ALA A 131 6.56 2.89 -15.36
CA ALA A 131 6.27 3.12 -16.78
C ALA A 131 6.97 4.37 -17.32
N ASN A 132 7.07 5.44 -16.52
CA ASN A 132 7.71 6.69 -16.91
C ASN A 132 8.35 7.39 -15.70
N THR A 133 9.52 6.87 -15.29
CA THR A 133 10.25 7.38 -14.12
C THR A 133 10.58 8.86 -14.23
N THR A 134 11.02 9.32 -15.39
CA THR A 134 11.38 10.73 -15.61
C THR A 134 10.20 11.65 -15.33
N ALA A 135 9.02 11.37 -15.91
CA ALA A 135 7.85 12.22 -15.74
C ALA A 135 7.33 12.23 -14.30
N GLU A 136 7.27 11.06 -13.65
CA GLU A 136 6.76 10.99 -12.27
C GLU A 136 7.72 11.64 -11.26
N TYR A 137 9.03 11.48 -11.43
CA TYR A 137 10.01 12.19 -10.60
C TYR A 137 9.97 13.70 -10.83
N ALA A 138 9.73 14.16 -12.07
CA ALA A 138 9.54 15.58 -12.33
C ALA A 138 8.34 16.14 -11.55
N ARG A 139 7.21 15.42 -11.50
CA ARG A 139 6.03 15.80 -10.67
C ARG A 139 6.34 15.81 -9.17
N ILE A 140 7.09 14.80 -8.70
CA ILE A 140 7.52 14.74 -7.30
C ILE A 140 8.44 15.93 -6.97
N PHE A 141 9.39 16.26 -7.84
CA PHE A 141 10.32 17.37 -7.64
C PHE A 141 9.62 18.73 -7.67
N ASP A 142 8.70 18.94 -8.62
CA ASP A 142 7.85 20.12 -8.66
C ASP A 142 7.06 20.29 -7.36
N PHE A 143 6.38 19.22 -6.90
CA PHE A 143 5.69 19.20 -5.61
C PHE A 143 6.62 19.54 -4.43
N LEU A 144 7.85 19.03 -4.44
CA LEU A 144 8.85 19.32 -3.43
C LEU A 144 9.47 20.72 -3.55
N GLY A 145 9.20 21.47 -4.63
CA GLY A 145 9.79 22.78 -4.91
C GLY A 145 11.25 22.69 -5.35
N ILE A 146 11.67 21.56 -5.90
CA ILE A 146 13.01 21.35 -6.44
C ILE A 146 12.97 21.79 -7.90
N GLY A 147 13.67 22.88 -8.23
CA GLY A 147 13.70 23.45 -9.57
C GLY A 147 14.26 22.48 -10.64
N PRO A 148 14.13 22.85 -11.93
CA PRO A 148 14.31 21.91 -13.05
C PRO A 148 15.73 21.37 -13.29
N LEU A 149 16.73 21.87 -12.57
CA LEU A 149 18.14 21.54 -12.77
C LEU A 149 18.58 20.19 -12.14
N ALA A 150 17.65 19.42 -11.57
CA ALA A 150 17.91 18.09 -10.99
C ALA A 150 17.16 16.94 -11.71
N HIS A 151 16.62 17.17 -12.91
CA HIS A 151 15.73 16.23 -13.60
C HIS A 151 16.38 15.03 -14.28
N GLN A 152 17.66 14.73 -14.03
CA GLN A 152 18.13 13.39 -14.37
C GLN A 152 17.55 12.45 -13.31
N PRO A 153 16.53 11.62 -13.64
CA PRO A 153 16.15 10.56 -12.71
C PRO A 153 17.43 9.78 -12.40
N PRO A 154 17.58 9.27 -11.16
CA PRO A 154 18.74 8.44 -10.84
C PRO A 154 18.87 7.41 -11.96
N SER A 155 20.04 7.40 -12.64
CA SER A 155 20.29 6.47 -13.74
C SER A 155 19.82 5.12 -13.26
N SER A 156 18.87 4.50 -13.96
CA SER A 156 18.35 3.18 -13.61
C SER A 156 19.55 2.24 -13.63
N GLY A 157 20.23 2.12 -12.49
CA GLY A 157 21.39 1.27 -12.38
C GLY A 157 20.94 -0.11 -12.84
N LYS A 158 21.85 -0.89 -13.42
CA LYS A 158 21.59 -2.30 -13.76
C LYS A 158 21.07 -3.12 -12.56
N ASP A 159 21.11 -2.56 -11.35
CA ASP A 159 20.54 -3.05 -10.09
C ASP A 159 19.08 -2.65 -9.79
N ALA A 160 18.37 -1.95 -10.68
CA ALA A 160 16.91 -1.97 -10.69
C ALA A 160 16.45 -3.36 -11.16
N ARG A 161 16.88 -4.39 -10.43
CA ARG A 161 16.66 -5.81 -10.72
C ARG A 161 15.19 -6.01 -11.02
N GLU A 162 14.91 -6.85 -12.00
CA GLU A 162 13.59 -7.42 -12.34
C GLU A 162 12.91 -8.18 -11.18
N ASN A 163 13.32 -7.94 -9.93
CA ASN A 163 13.11 -8.74 -8.73
C ASN A 163 11.69 -8.74 -8.17
N HIS A 164 10.72 -8.04 -8.78
CA HIS A 164 9.38 -7.94 -8.22
C HIS A 164 8.24 -8.12 -9.22
N ASP A 165 8.53 -8.73 -10.37
CA ASP A 165 7.47 -9.38 -11.11
C ASP A 165 7.13 -10.70 -10.39
N TYR A 166 6.07 -10.68 -9.58
CA TYR A 166 5.62 -11.88 -8.85
C TYR A 166 5.26 -13.03 -9.79
N LYS A 167 4.97 -12.75 -11.07
CA LYS A 167 4.77 -13.79 -12.08
C LYS A 167 6.06 -14.57 -12.39
N LYS A 168 7.24 -13.95 -12.21
CA LYS A 168 8.54 -14.53 -12.58
C LYS A 168 9.29 -15.22 -11.44
N THR A 169 9.00 -14.90 -10.18
CA THR A 169 9.88 -15.28 -9.05
C THR A 169 9.67 -16.68 -8.47
N GLY A 170 8.80 -17.53 -9.04
CA GLY A 170 8.65 -18.93 -8.62
C GLY A 170 8.19 -19.13 -7.16
N HIS A 171 7.85 -18.05 -6.45
CA HIS A 171 7.32 -18.07 -5.09
C HIS A 171 5.82 -18.36 -5.15
N ALA A 172 5.35 -19.28 -4.29
CA ALA A 172 3.97 -19.73 -4.10
C ALA A 172 2.94 -18.94 -4.91
N THR A 173 2.69 -19.40 -6.14
CA THR A 173 1.86 -18.69 -7.12
C THR A 173 0.53 -18.34 -6.49
N LEU A 174 0.13 -17.07 -6.57
CA LEU A 174 -1.24 -16.67 -6.27
C LEU A 174 -2.17 -17.56 -7.09
N THR A 175 -2.95 -18.41 -6.43
CA THR A 175 -3.93 -19.24 -7.12
C THR A 175 -5.07 -18.35 -7.60
N ASN A 176 -5.75 -18.72 -8.69
CA ASN A 176 -6.94 -17.98 -9.15
C ASN A 176 -7.98 -17.83 -8.02
N ALA A 177 -8.15 -18.88 -7.21
CA ALA A 177 -9.02 -18.82 -6.03
C ALA A 177 -8.59 -17.74 -5.02
N SER A 178 -7.29 -17.58 -4.78
CA SER A 178 -6.79 -16.51 -3.89
C SER A 178 -7.00 -15.13 -4.50
N LEU A 179 -6.80 -15.00 -5.82
CA LEU A 179 -7.01 -13.74 -6.53
C LEU A 179 -8.47 -13.29 -6.49
N ILE A 180 -9.42 -14.21 -6.70
CA ILE A 180 -10.86 -13.92 -6.58
C ILE A 180 -11.19 -13.43 -5.17
N VAL A 181 -10.71 -14.12 -4.14
CA VAL A 181 -10.98 -13.73 -2.75
C VAL A 181 -10.34 -12.38 -2.40
N MET A 182 -9.13 -12.11 -2.89
CA MET A 182 -8.49 -10.81 -2.70
C MET A 182 -9.19 -9.70 -3.49
N TRP A 183 -9.68 -9.99 -4.69
CA TRP A 183 -10.45 -9.06 -5.49
C TRP A 183 -11.72 -8.63 -4.77
N ASP A 184 -12.53 -9.60 -4.31
CA ASP A 184 -13.75 -9.34 -3.54
C ASP A 184 -13.49 -8.50 -2.28
N LEU A 185 -12.30 -8.66 -1.70
CA LEU A 185 -11.84 -7.89 -0.54
C LEU A 185 -11.44 -6.45 -0.88
N PHE A 186 -10.59 -6.27 -1.90
CA PHE A 186 -9.95 -4.98 -2.19
C PHE A 186 -10.78 -4.09 -3.11
N GLN A 187 -11.61 -4.64 -4.01
CA GLN A 187 -12.41 -3.87 -4.96
C GLN A 187 -13.25 -2.77 -4.28
N PRO A 188 -14.08 -3.05 -3.25
CA PRO A 188 -14.87 -1.98 -2.62
C PRO A 188 -13.99 -0.94 -1.91
N LEU A 189 -12.83 -1.35 -1.39
CA LEU A 189 -11.87 -0.45 -0.74
C LEU A 189 -11.14 0.44 -1.75
N ASN A 190 -10.91 -0.07 -2.97
CA ASN A 190 -10.33 0.68 -4.07
C ASN A 190 -11.30 1.73 -4.59
N GLU A 191 -12.59 1.44 -4.68
CA GLU A 191 -13.59 2.45 -5.06
C GLU A 191 -13.64 3.60 -4.04
N LEU A 192 -13.55 3.31 -2.74
CA LEU A 192 -13.40 4.35 -1.70
C LEU A 192 -12.11 5.17 -1.88
N LEU A 193 -11.01 4.50 -2.23
CA LEU A 193 -9.73 5.17 -2.50
C LEU A 193 -9.84 6.08 -3.72
N TYR A 194 -10.43 5.60 -4.83
CA TYR A 194 -10.57 6.37 -6.06
C TYR A 194 -11.41 7.62 -5.82
N ALA A 195 -12.51 7.49 -5.08
CA ALA A 195 -13.32 8.64 -4.65
C ALA A 195 -12.51 9.63 -3.79
N PHE A 196 -11.65 9.15 -2.88
CA PHE A 196 -10.77 10.01 -2.08
C PHE A 196 -9.70 10.71 -2.92
N LEU A 197 -9.16 10.04 -3.93
CA LEU A 197 -8.12 10.58 -4.81
C LEU A 197 -8.69 11.52 -5.89
N ASP A 198 -10.00 11.49 -6.12
CA ASP A 198 -10.66 12.08 -7.30
C ASP A 198 -10.07 11.55 -8.61
N GLU A 199 -9.65 10.28 -8.59
CA GLU A 199 -8.96 9.65 -9.70
C GLU A 199 -9.07 8.11 -9.63
N ARG A 200 -9.44 7.48 -10.75
CA ARG A 200 -9.35 6.02 -10.91
C ARG A 200 -7.95 5.62 -11.36
N ILE A 201 -7.36 4.62 -10.71
CA ILE A 201 -6.01 4.12 -11.04
C ILE A 201 -6.14 2.98 -12.04
N VAL A 202 -6.23 3.33 -13.32
CA VAL A 202 -6.47 2.38 -14.42
C VAL A 202 -5.39 1.29 -14.56
N GLU A 203 -4.17 1.57 -14.08
CA GLU A 203 -3.05 0.63 -14.08
C GLU A 203 -3.32 -0.59 -13.19
N TRP A 204 -4.15 -0.43 -12.15
CA TRP A 204 -4.52 -1.53 -11.26
C TRP A 204 -5.58 -2.43 -11.88
N GLU A 205 -6.44 -1.88 -12.74
CA GLU A 205 -7.56 -2.60 -13.35
C GLU A 205 -7.11 -3.78 -14.24
N GLN A 206 -5.92 -3.66 -14.83
CA GLN A 206 -5.30 -4.72 -15.64
C GLN A 206 -5.04 -6.01 -14.84
N TRP A 207 -4.97 -5.92 -13.51
CA TRP A 207 -4.78 -7.07 -12.63
C TRP A 207 -6.08 -7.82 -12.33
N TYR A 208 -7.22 -7.23 -12.69
CA TYR A 208 -8.54 -7.74 -12.34
C TYR A 208 -9.29 -8.31 -13.54
N THR A 209 -8.84 -8.02 -14.76
CA THR A 209 -9.26 -8.69 -16.00
C THR A 209 -8.67 -10.10 -16.06
N MET A 210 -9.24 -11.02 -15.27
CA MET A 210 -8.95 -12.45 -15.28
C MET A 210 -9.92 -13.22 -16.17
#